data_AF-A0A857NC90-F1
#
_entry.id   AF-A0A857NC90-F1
#
_cell.length_a   1.000
_cell.length_b   1.000
_cell.length_c   1.000
_cell.angle_alpha   90.00
_cell.angle_beta   90.00
_cell.angle_gamma   90.00
#
_symmetry.space_group_name_H-M   'P 1'
#
loop_
_entity.id
_entity.type
_entity.pdbx_description
1 polymer ?
#
loop_
_entity_poly.entity_id
_entity_poly.type
_entity_poly.pdbx_seq_one_letter_code
_entity_poly.pdbx_strand_id
1 'polypeptide(L)'
;MDTAEGWTIFTTVFGIISVGINIWQFSAARKDAEHKKSQVKIWQQDANGISTGLRRIVVDVNNNMYSAVKDVANAVWTLEASAFSLYQSLYEERLVTEEEYKARQKEFEENLKKQQGINVAQDEKVKKNSWFPPSLFVTY
;
A
#
# COMPACT_ATOMS: atom_id res chain seq x y z
N MET A 1 -29.98 23.88 -55.79
CA MET A 1 -30.09 23.19 -54.50
C MET A 1 -30.10 24.26 -53.45
N ASP A 2 -31.24 24.44 -52.79
CA ASP A 2 -31.42 25.48 -51.79
C ASP A 2 -30.50 25.22 -50.60
N THR A 3 -29.87 26.28 -50.10
CA THR A 3 -28.88 26.23 -49.02
C THR A 3 -29.41 25.57 -47.74
N ALA A 4 -30.74 25.52 -47.56
CA ALA A 4 -31.41 24.85 -46.46
C ALA A 4 -31.32 23.31 -46.52
N GLU A 5 -31.42 22.70 -47.71
CA GLU A 5 -31.42 21.24 -47.85
C GLU A 5 -30.03 20.65 -47.56
N GLY A 6 -28.97 21.32 -48.01
CA GLY A 6 -27.58 20.91 -47.76
C GLY A 6 -27.19 20.98 -46.27
N TRP A 7 -27.68 22.00 -45.55
CA TRP A 7 -27.40 22.15 -44.12
C TRP A 7 -28.02 21.02 -43.29
N THR A 8 -29.23 20.60 -43.63
CA THR A 8 -29.96 19.54 -42.92
C THR A 8 -29.28 18.16 -43.07
N ILE A 9 -28.77 17.86 -44.27
CA ILE A 9 -28.01 16.64 -44.53
C ILE A 9 -26.71 16.65 -43.73
N PHE A 10 -25.99 17.78 -43.71
CA PHE A 10 -24.75 17.94 -42.95
C PHE A 10 -24.96 17.71 -41.45
N THR A 11 -25.97 18.34 -40.83
CA THR A 11 -26.24 18.19 -39.40
C THR A 11 -26.66 16.77 -39.03
N THR A 12 -27.35 16.07 -39.94
CA THR A 12 -27.76 14.68 -39.73
C THR A 12 -26.55 13.73 -39.75
N VAL A 13 -25.66 13.88 -40.75
CA VAL A 13 -24.41 13.09 -40.83
C VAL A 13 -23.51 13.37 -39.62
N PHE A 14 -23.36 14.64 -39.24
CA PHE A 14 -22.58 15.04 -38.07
C PHE A 14 -23.17 14.48 -36.76
N GLY A 15 -24.50 14.47 -36.63
CA GLY A 15 -25.20 13.86 -35.50
C GLY A 15 -24.92 12.36 -35.37
N ILE A 16 -24.98 11.62 -36.48
CA ILE A 16 -24.68 10.18 -36.51
C ILE A 16 -23.22 9.91 -36.11
N ILE A 17 -22.27 10.70 -36.64
CA ILE A 17 -20.85 10.59 -36.28
C ILE A 17 -20.64 10.86 -34.79
N SER A 18 -21.26 11.91 -34.27
CA SER A 18 -21.17 12.30 -32.86
C SER A 18 -21.72 11.20 -31.94
N VAL A 19 -22.83 10.56 -32.29
CA VAL A 19 -23.37 9.42 -31.54
C VAL A 19 -22.39 8.24 -31.59
N GLY A 20 -21.80 7.95 -32.74
CA GLY A 20 -20.78 6.89 -32.88
C GLY A 20 -19.57 7.11 -31.97
N ILE A 21 -19.05 8.34 -31.91
CA ILE A 21 -17.93 8.71 -31.02
C ILE A 21 -18.32 8.54 -29.54
N ASN A 22 -19.51 8.99 -29.15
CA ASN A 22 -20.00 8.86 -27.76
C ASN A 22 -20.14 7.40 -27.34
N ILE A 23 -20.67 6.53 -28.21
CA ILE A 23 -20.79 5.08 -27.92
C ILE A 23 -19.40 4.45 -27.74
N TRP A 24 -18.44 4.82 -28.59
CA TRP A 24 -17.07 4.33 -28.48
C TRP A 24 -16.38 4.80 -27.18
N GLN A 25 -16.49 6.09 -26.85
CA GLN A 25 -15.95 6.64 -25.60
C GLN A 25 -16.59 5.99 -24.36
N PHE A 26 -17.90 5.74 -24.38
CA PHE A 26 -18.59 5.06 -23.29
C PHE A 26 -18.10 3.62 -23.10
N SER A 27 -17.88 2.89 -24.21
CA SER A 27 -17.33 1.53 -24.18
C SER A 27 -15.89 1.50 -23.65
N ALA A 28 -15.04 2.43 -24.09
CA ALA A 28 -13.68 2.58 -23.59
C ALA A 28 -13.65 2.88 -22.08
N ALA A 29 -14.45 3.85 -21.63
CA ALA A 29 -14.56 4.22 -20.22
C ALA A 29 -15.03 3.05 -19.33
N ARG A 30 -15.94 2.20 -19.82
CA ARG A 30 -16.36 0.99 -19.11
C ARG A 30 -15.23 -0.02 -18.96
N LYS A 31 -14.46 -0.26 -20.02
CA LYS A 31 -13.30 -1.17 -19.97
C LYS A 31 -12.27 -0.67 -18.97
N ASP A 32 -11.95 0.62 -18.99
CA ASP A 32 -11.00 1.22 -18.06
C ASP A 32 -11.49 1.11 -16.59
N ALA A 33 -12.79 1.30 -16.36
CA ALA A 33 -13.38 1.12 -15.04
C ALA A 33 -13.32 -0.34 -14.55
N GLU A 34 -13.53 -1.31 -15.44
CA GLU A 34 -13.40 -2.74 -15.13
C GLU A 34 -11.95 -3.13 -14.81
N HIS A 35 -10.98 -2.63 -15.58
CA HIS A 35 -9.56 -2.82 -15.32
C HIS A 35 -9.17 -2.29 -13.93
N LYS A 36 -9.50 -1.03 -13.62
CA LYS A 36 -9.26 -0.44 -12.28
C LYS A 36 -9.91 -1.24 -11.16
N LYS A 37 -11.14 -1.72 -11.35
CA LYS A 37 -11.83 -2.53 -10.35
C LYS A 37 -11.12 -3.86 -10.11
N SER A 38 -10.62 -4.50 -11.17
CA SER A 38 -9.88 -5.75 -11.06
C SER A 38 -8.53 -5.55 -10.36
N GLN A 39 -7.84 -4.44 -10.62
CA GLN A 39 -6.57 -4.08 -10.00
C GLN A 39 -6.72 -3.78 -8.51
N VAL A 40 -7.73 -2.97 -8.13
CA VAL A 40 -8.05 -2.71 -6.71
C VAL A 40 -8.36 -4.00 -5.97
N LYS A 41 -9.03 -4.96 -6.62
CA LYS A 41 -9.31 -6.26 -6.01
C LYS A 41 -8.04 -7.06 -5.74
N ILE A 42 -7.05 -7.03 -6.65
CA ILE A 42 -5.74 -7.66 -6.44
C ILE A 42 -5.03 -7.00 -5.26
N TRP A 43 -5.03 -5.67 -5.16
CA TRP A 43 -4.42 -4.97 -4.03
C TRP A 43 -5.09 -5.31 -2.70
N GLN A 44 -6.42 -5.38 -2.69
CA GLN A 44 -7.16 -5.80 -1.50
C GLN A 44 -6.83 -7.23 -1.09
N GLN A 45 -6.67 -8.14 -2.07
CA GLN A 45 -6.28 -9.52 -1.81
C GLN A 45 -4.88 -9.61 -1.20
N ASP A 46 -3.89 -8.93 -1.79
CA ASP A 46 -2.51 -8.92 -1.29
C ASP A 46 -2.42 -8.27 0.10
N ALA A 47 -3.09 -7.13 0.30
CA ALA A 47 -3.14 -6.45 1.60
C ALA A 47 -3.81 -7.31 2.69
N ASN A 48 -4.91 -8.00 2.35
CA ASN A 48 -5.57 -8.93 3.27
C ASN A 48 -4.68 -10.13 3.61
N GLY A 49 -3.92 -10.66 2.63
CA GLY A 49 -2.95 -11.71 2.85
C GLY A 49 -1.88 -11.31 3.86
N ILE A 50 -1.29 -10.12 3.68
CA ILE A 50 -0.29 -9.56 4.61
C ILE A 50 -0.90 -9.36 6.01
N SER A 51 -2.07 -8.71 6.12
CA SER A 51 -2.73 -8.47 7.40
C SER A 51 -3.04 -9.77 8.14
N THR A 52 -3.59 -10.77 7.44
CA THR A 52 -3.92 -12.07 8.03
C THR A 52 -2.67 -12.82 8.46
N GLY A 53 -1.62 -12.80 7.63
CA GLY A 53 -0.32 -13.40 7.94
C GLY A 53 0.34 -12.78 9.17
N LEU A 54 0.38 -11.45 9.25
CA LEU A 54 0.91 -10.75 10.44
C LEU A 54 0.11 -11.09 11.70
N ARG A 55 -1.23 -11.11 11.61
CA ARG A 55 -2.09 -11.48 12.74
C ARG A 55 -1.80 -12.91 13.20
N ARG A 56 -1.61 -13.83 12.25
CA ARG A 56 -1.27 -15.23 12.53
C ARG A 56 0.07 -15.32 13.26
N ILE A 57 1.10 -14.62 12.78
CA ILE A 57 2.42 -14.58 13.42
C ILE A 57 2.30 -14.09 14.87
N VAL A 58 1.56 -13.00 15.11
CA VAL A 58 1.37 -12.47 16.47
C VAL A 58 0.68 -13.48 17.39
N VAL A 59 -0.37 -14.15 16.91
CA VAL A 59 -1.06 -15.20 17.68
C VAL A 59 -0.15 -16.38 17.97
N ASP A 60 0.61 -16.83 16.97
CA ASP A 60 1.51 -17.98 17.08
C ASP A 60 2.71 -17.67 18.01
N VAL A 61 3.20 -16.42 18.03
CA VAL A 61 4.18 -15.94 19.03
C VAL A 61 3.58 -15.97 20.44
N ASN A 62 2.38 -15.44 20.63
CA ASN A 62 1.74 -15.40 21.96
C ASN A 62 1.42 -16.80 22.51
N ASN A 63 1.21 -17.78 21.62
CA ASN A 63 0.97 -19.18 21.99
C ASN A 63 2.26 -20.01 22.13
N ASN A 64 3.44 -19.39 22.08
CA ASN A 64 4.75 -20.07 22.10
C ASN A 64 4.88 -21.17 21.04
N MET A 65 4.26 -21.00 19.87
CA MET A 65 4.36 -21.96 18.76
C MET A 65 5.69 -21.85 18.01
N TYR A 66 6.40 -20.74 18.17
CA TYR A 66 7.74 -20.55 17.62
C TYR A 66 8.79 -20.95 18.65
N SER A 67 9.69 -21.85 18.23
CA SER A 67 10.79 -22.35 19.07
C SER A 67 11.95 -21.35 19.19
N ALA A 68 12.17 -20.53 18.17
CA ALA A 68 13.27 -19.57 18.14
C ALA A 68 12.87 -18.29 17.39
N VAL A 69 13.57 -17.19 17.69
CA VAL A 69 13.37 -15.89 17.03
C VAL A 69 13.56 -15.98 15.50
N LYS A 70 14.45 -16.87 15.03
CA LYS A 70 14.64 -17.14 13.60
C LYS A 70 13.39 -17.67 12.91
N ASP A 71 12.53 -18.39 13.63
CA ASP A 71 11.31 -18.99 13.06
C ASP A 71 10.26 -17.89 12.82
N VAL A 72 10.21 -16.89 13.70
CA VAL A 72 9.41 -15.67 13.53
C VAL A 72 9.94 -14.86 12.34
N ALA A 73 11.26 -14.69 12.22
CA ALA A 73 11.86 -14.00 11.07
C ALA A 73 11.52 -14.69 9.75
N ASN A 74 11.63 -16.03 9.69
CA ASN A 74 11.22 -16.80 8.52
C ASN A 74 9.74 -16.64 8.19
N ALA A 75 8.87 -16.64 9.21
CA ALA A 75 7.44 -16.43 9.02
C ALA A 75 7.14 -15.03 8.46
N VAL A 76 7.83 -13.99 8.94
CA VAL A 76 7.73 -12.63 8.37
C VAL A 76 8.24 -12.61 6.93
N TRP A 77 9.34 -13.32 6.63
CA TRP A 77 9.91 -13.40 5.28
C TRP A 77 8.93 -13.99 4.26
N THR A 78 8.04 -14.90 4.68
CA THR A 78 7.02 -15.44 3.76
C THR A 78 5.99 -14.40 3.29
N LEU A 79 5.86 -13.28 4.01
CA LEU A 79 4.97 -12.17 3.62
C LEU A 79 5.64 -11.20 2.63
N GLU A 80 6.97 -11.30 2.44
CA GLU A 80 7.73 -10.42 1.54
C GLU A 80 7.20 -10.49 0.11
N ALA A 81 6.88 -11.69 -0.39
CA ALA A 81 6.38 -11.86 -1.75
C ALA A 81 5.06 -11.12 -2.00
N SER A 82 4.11 -11.19 -1.06
CA SER A 82 2.84 -10.45 -1.15
C SER A 82 3.03 -8.95 -0.98
N ALA A 83 3.94 -8.53 -0.09
CA ALA A 83 4.28 -7.13 0.08
C ALA A 83 4.96 -6.54 -1.17
N PHE A 84 5.84 -7.30 -1.81
CA PHE A 84 6.51 -6.91 -3.05
C PHE A 84 5.55 -6.87 -4.25
N SER A 85 4.64 -7.85 -4.37
CA SER A 85 3.58 -7.85 -5.38
C SER A 85 2.70 -6.60 -5.27
N LEU A 86 2.26 -6.29 -4.05
CA LEU A 86 1.47 -5.08 -3.78
C LEU A 86 2.26 -3.81 -4.09
N TYR A 87 3.54 -3.78 -3.70
CA TYR A 87 4.44 -2.66 -3.98
C TYR A 87 4.59 -2.40 -5.48
N GLN A 88 4.91 -3.44 -6.27
CA GLN A 88 5.07 -3.34 -7.71
C GLN A 88 3.76 -2.93 -8.39
N SER A 89 2.63 -3.53 -7.98
CA SER A 89 1.32 -3.20 -8.56
C SER A 89 0.90 -1.75 -8.26
N LEU A 90 1.23 -1.23 -7.08
CA LEU A 90 0.99 0.17 -6.73
C LEU A 90 1.94 1.12 -7.48
N TYR A 91 3.17 0.67 -7.76
CA TYR A 91 4.16 1.44 -8.52
C TYR A 91 3.76 1.58 -9.99
N GLU A 92 3.32 0.50 -10.62
CA GLU A 92 2.91 0.47 -12.02
C GLU A 92 1.65 1.32 -12.30
N GLU A 93 0.73 1.42 -11.34
CA GLU A 93 -0.49 2.24 -11.48
C GLU A 93 -0.32 3.71 -11.10
N ARG A 94 0.60 4.02 -10.18
CA ARG A 94 0.86 5.41 -9.81
C ARG A 94 1.61 6.09 -10.96
N LEU A 95 0.88 6.94 -11.69
CA LEU A 95 1.40 8.11 -12.44
C LEU A 95 2.10 9.10 -11.48
N VAL A 96 3.00 8.63 -10.64
CA VAL A 96 3.86 9.41 -9.75
C VAL A 96 5.22 9.32 -10.39
N THR A 97 5.72 10.46 -10.90
CA THR A 97 7.08 10.53 -11.42
C THR A 97 8.04 9.98 -10.38
N GLU A 98 9.08 9.27 -10.83
CA GLU A 98 10.04 8.56 -9.97
C GLU A 98 10.60 9.46 -8.83
N GLU A 99 10.62 10.77 -9.06
CA GLU A 99 11.02 11.81 -8.10
C GLU A 99 10.08 11.95 -6.90
N GLU A 100 8.76 11.96 -7.09
CA GLU A 100 7.78 12.06 -6.00
C GLU A 100 7.78 10.80 -5.13
N TYR A 101 8.09 9.65 -5.73
CA TYR A 101 8.23 8.39 -5.02
C TYR A 101 9.48 8.38 -4.12
N LYS A 102 10.64 8.82 -4.65
CA LYS A 102 11.87 8.97 -3.86
C LYS A 102 11.68 9.95 -2.70
N ALA A 103 10.93 11.03 -2.89
CA ALA A 103 10.62 11.98 -1.83
C ALA A 103 9.82 11.32 -0.68
N ARG A 104 8.79 10.54 -0.98
CA ARG A 104 7.98 9.85 0.05
C ARG A 104 8.73 8.72 0.74
N GLN A 105 9.58 7.96 0.03
CA GLN A 105 10.44 6.96 0.66
C GLN A 105 11.38 7.58 1.68
N LYS A 106 11.98 8.73 1.32
CA LYS A 106 12.87 9.48 2.23
C LYS A 106 12.12 9.97 3.47
N GLU A 107 10.90 10.45 3.29
CA GLU A 107 10.03 10.89 4.39
C GLU A 107 9.62 9.72 5.30
N PHE A 108 9.31 8.56 4.73
CA PHE A 108 9.04 7.34 5.49
C PHE A 108 10.25 6.85 6.27
N GLU A 109 11.43 6.78 5.66
CA GLU A 109 12.68 6.43 6.34
C GLU A 109 13.03 7.39 7.47
N GLU A 110 12.87 8.70 7.25
CA GLU A 110 13.08 9.70 8.29
C GLU A 110 12.10 9.54 9.46
N ASN A 111 10.83 9.25 9.17
CA ASN A 111 9.83 9.02 10.21
C ASN A 111 10.10 7.72 10.98
N LEU A 112 10.57 6.67 10.31
CA LEU A 112 11.00 5.42 10.93
C LEU A 112 12.23 5.64 11.82
N LYS A 113 13.23 6.40 11.34
CA LYS A 113 14.40 6.79 12.14
C LYS A 113 14.04 7.65 13.34
N LYS A 114 13.07 8.57 13.20
CA LYS A 114 12.54 9.36 14.33
C LYS A 114 11.88 8.46 15.37
N GLN A 115 11.04 7.52 14.95
CA GLN A 115 10.40 6.56 15.86
C GLN A 115 11.42 5.64 16.55
N GLN A 116 12.46 5.19 15.83
CA GLN A 116 13.54 4.39 16.41
C GLN A 116 14.43 5.21 17.37
N GLY A 117 14.74 6.46 17.03
CA GLY A 117 15.52 7.36 17.90
C GLY A 117 14.77 7.77 19.18
N ILE A 118 13.43 7.84 19.13
CA ILE A 118 12.59 8.08 20.32
C ILE A 118 12.64 6.87 21.27
N ASN A 119 12.61 5.64 20.75
CA ASN A 119 12.72 4.43 21.57
C ASN A 119 14.09 4.32 22.27
N VAL A 120 15.20 4.63 21.58
CA VAL A 120 16.55 4.61 22.20
C VAL A 120 16.69 5.68 23.30
N ALA A 121 16.10 6.87 23.11
CA ALA A 121 16.11 7.94 24.12
C ALA A 121 15.19 7.66 25.33
N GLN A 122 14.12 6.88 25.15
CA GLN A 122 13.27 6.41 26.24
C GLN A 122 13.95 5.29 27.04
N ASP A 123 14.66 4.38 26.39
CA ASP A 123 15.42 3.31 27.06
C ASP A 123 16.56 3.84 27.93
N GLU A 124 17.24 4.92 27.52
CA GLU A 124 18.24 5.60 28.36
C GLU A 124 17.64 6.31 29.58
N LYS A 125 16.45 6.92 29.44
CA LYS A 125 15.76 7.57 30.56
C LYS A 125 15.24 6.54 31.58
N VAL A 126 14.76 5.39 31.12
CA VAL A 126 14.33 4.29 32.01
C VAL A 126 15.53 3.71 32.77
N LYS A 127 16.69 3.51 32.14
CA LYS A 127 17.92 3.07 32.82
C LYS A 127 18.47 4.08 33.83
N LYS A 128 18.38 5.39 33.56
CA LYS A 128 18.78 6.44 34.53
C LYS A 128 17.82 6.53 35.72
N ASN A 129 16.56 6.21 35.52
CA ASN A 129 15.54 6.27 36.57
C ASN A 129 15.44 4.96 37.39
N SER A 130 16.12 3.88 36.96
CA SER A 130 16.21 2.61 37.68
C SER A 130 17.49 2.47 38.53
N TRP A 131 18.03 3.57 39.05
CA TRP A 131 19.11 3.52 40.05
C TRP A 131 18.56 2.97 41.37
N PHE A 132 18.55 1.65 41.52
CA PHE A 132 18.43 1.00 42.81
C PHE A 132 19.77 1.15 43.55
N PRO A 133 19.79 1.64 44.81
CA PRO A 133 21.02 1.68 45.59
C PRO A 133 21.49 0.25 45.91
N PRO A 134 22.79 -0.05 45.83
CA PRO A 134 23.33 -1.36 46.16
C PRO A 134 23.42 -1.49 47.69
N SER A 135 22.32 -1.80 48.36
CA SER A 135 22.36 -2.15 49.78
C SER A 135 21.13 -2.91 50.26
N LEU A 136 20.84 -4.10 49.72
CA LEU A 136 20.05 -5.13 50.42
C LEU A 136 20.51 -6.54 49.98
N PHE A 137 21.80 -6.81 50.14
CA PHE A 137 22.26 -8.16 50.47
C PHE A 137 22.53 -8.17 51.97
N VAL A 138 21.49 -8.42 52.76
CA VAL A 138 21.64 -8.84 54.17
C VAL A 138 21.41 -10.34 54.16
N THR A 139 22.52 -11.06 54.28
CA THR A 139 22.61 -12.41 54.80
C THR A 139 21.82 -12.54 56.09
N TYR A 140 20.92 -13.52 56.15
CA TYR A 140 20.76 -14.44 57.28
C TYR A 140 20.24 -15.77 56.74
#